data_AF-A0A958ASV1-F1
#
_entry.id   AF-A0A958ASV1-F1
#
_cell.length_a   1.000
_cell.length_b   1.000
_cell.length_c   1.000
_cell.angle_alpha   90.00
_cell.angle_beta   90.00
_cell.angle_gamma   90.00
#
_symmetry.space_group_name_H-M   'P 1'
#
loop_
_entity.id
_entity.type
_entity.pdbx_description
1 polymer ?
#
loop_
_entity_poly.entity_id
_entity_poly.type
_entity_poly.pdbx_seq_one_letter_code
_entity_poly.pdbx_strand_id
1 'polypeptide(L)'
;MGKKRRNFWLFVTILFMIMGVLACSPAPSPTPTPLPTPTQRPSVPQNDNVEALNSAQAALAEVEFGFAPLLMEESAKITLESGTAGEKTRLVYPEQSADPTEWSTVDSFVSAYATRHILRTMPNVSRVALGSFGVSASVGSEAENIEHFAAWITFSDRSRAVVDLTPLSTNFAARHTPDSMMTEDIVIDGIFTDRRTGVDLNTWQPMSVVEQDNQLYYLLAKVTVSFDEYVFSLRMHPVKPADPMEPMQIRPGIIATIPIARDEFADFQERVADEDPSYFGDQPDAITFEGSPTQLLTTVFTRNADLLWHLITKFEHQAPDPDLPTPTPMPTATPTLTPTPTSTPTPRSLPLETS
;
A
#
# COMPACT_ATOMS: atom_id res chain seq x y z
N MET A 1 -63.69 -19.24 -23.20
CA MET A 1 -63.01 -20.51 -23.56
C MET A 1 -61.53 -20.37 -23.23
N GLY A 2 -60.97 -21.16 -22.32
CA GLY A 2 -59.54 -21.02 -21.96
C GLY A 2 -59.04 -21.81 -20.75
N LYS A 3 -59.93 -22.31 -19.88
CA LYS A 3 -59.53 -23.04 -18.65
C LYS A 3 -59.26 -24.54 -18.84
N LYS A 4 -59.71 -25.16 -19.93
CA LYS A 4 -59.56 -26.62 -20.16
C LYS A 4 -58.23 -27.07 -20.78
N ARG A 5 -57.42 -26.16 -21.36
CA ARG A 5 -56.13 -26.53 -22.00
C ARG A 5 -54.96 -26.64 -21.00
N ARG A 6 -55.06 -26.01 -19.82
CA ARG A 6 -53.95 -25.95 -18.86
C ARG A 6 -53.78 -27.25 -18.05
N ASN A 7 -54.86 -28.00 -17.81
CA ASN A 7 -54.80 -29.27 -17.07
C ASN A 7 -54.28 -30.44 -17.92
N PHE A 8 -54.38 -30.36 -19.25
CA PHE A 8 -53.89 -31.41 -20.14
C PHE A 8 -52.36 -31.40 -20.23
N TRP A 9 -51.72 -30.22 -20.22
CA TRP A 9 -50.27 -30.11 -20.27
C TRP A 9 -49.59 -30.62 -19.00
N LEU A 10 -50.20 -30.39 -17.82
CA LEU A 10 -49.67 -30.85 -16.53
C LEU A 10 -49.65 -32.38 -16.42
N PHE A 11 -50.68 -33.06 -16.96
CA PHE A 11 -50.74 -34.52 -16.95
C PHE A 11 -49.71 -35.17 -17.88
N VAL A 12 -49.42 -34.55 -19.03
CA VAL A 12 -48.39 -35.03 -19.96
C VAL A 12 -46.99 -34.88 -19.37
N THR A 13 -46.70 -33.83 -18.61
CA THR A 13 -45.40 -33.64 -17.96
C THR A 13 -45.16 -34.66 -16.84
N ILE A 14 -46.17 -34.93 -16.02
CA ILE A 14 -46.07 -35.90 -14.93
C ILE A 14 -45.90 -37.33 -15.47
N LEU A 15 -46.58 -37.67 -16.58
CA LEU A 15 -46.43 -39.01 -17.19
C LEU A 15 -45.05 -39.22 -17.82
N PHE A 16 -44.45 -38.19 -18.42
CA PHE A 16 -43.07 -38.25 -18.93
C PHE A 16 -42.03 -38.38 -17.81
N MET A 17 -42.30 -37.78 -16.64
CA MET A 17 -41.40 -37.86 -15.49
C MET A 17 -41.41 -39.26 -14.85
N ILE A 18 -42.55 -39.95 -14.86
CA ILE A 18 -42.68 -41.30 -14.27
C ILE A 18 -42.06 -42.38 -15.17
N MET A 19 -42.10 -42.23 -16.49
CA MET A 19 -41.46 -43.17 -17.43
C MET A 19 -39.92 -43.09 -17.44
N GLY A 20 -39.32 -42.01 -16.94
CA GLY A 20 -37.86 -41.85 -16.87
C GLY A 20 -37.16 -42.63 -15.76
N VAL A 21 -37.90 -43.22 -14.81
CA VAL A 21 -37.32 -43.81 -13.59
C VAL A 21 -37.11 -45.33 -13.68
N LEU A 22 -37.55 -45.99 -14.76
CA LEU A 22 -37.54 -47.47 -14.86
C LEU A 22 -36.39 -48.08 -15.67
N ALA A 23 -35.35 -47.33 -16.05
CA ALA A 23 -34.27 -47.83 -16.90
C ALA A 23 -32.85 -47.72 -16.30
N CYS A 24 -32.70 -47.69 -14.96
CA CYS A 24 -31.39 -47.82 -14.32
C CYS A 24 -31.19 -49.23 -13.77
N SER A 25 -30.74 -50.15 -14.62
CA SER A 25 -30.06 -51.36 -14.14
C SER A 25 -28.73 -50.92 -13.50
N PRO A 26 -28.44 -51.29 -12.24
CA PRO A 26 -27.20 -50.90 -11.59
C PRO A 26 -26.02 -51.49 -12.39
N ALA A 27 -25.12 -50.60 -12.84
CA ALA A 27 -23.88 -51.01 -13.47
C ALA A 27 -23.10 -51.94 -12.52
N PRO A 28 -22.42 -52.99 -13.03
CA PRO A 28 -21.63 -53.88 -12.20
C PRO A 28 -20.62 -53.06 -11.39
N SER A 29 -20.64 -53.24 -10.06
CA SER A 29 -19.74 -52.56 -9.14
C SER A 29 -18.30 -52.80 -9.61
N PRO A 30 -17.52 -51.74 -9.89
CA PRO A 30 -16.13 -51.91 -10.29
C PRO A 30 -15.39 -52.65 -9.17
N THR A 31 -14.68 -53.71 -9.53
CA THR A 31 -13.72 -54.36 -8.64
C THR A 31 -12.77 -53.28 -8.11
N PRO A 32 -12.57 -53.14 -6.78
CA PRO A 32 -11.68 -52.13 -6.26
C PRO A 32 -10.28 -52.38 -6.82
N THR A 33 -9.83 -51.45 -7.66
CA THR A 33 -8.43 -51.37 -8.08
C THR A 33 -7.59 -51.35 -6.82
N PRO A 34 -6.57 -52.22 -6.68
CA PRO A 34 -5.70 -52.20 -5.51
C PRO A 34 -5.20 -50.77 -5.32
N LEU A 35 -5.51 -50.20 -4.15
CA LEU A 35 -5.05 -48.87 -3.77
C LEU A 35 -3.52 -48.92 -3.85
N PRO A 36 -2.86 -48.05 -4.65
CA PRO A 36 -1.41 -48.04 -4.71
C PRO A 36 -0.90 -47.93 -3.28
N THR A 37 -0.07 -48.89 -2.87
CA THR A 37 0.64 -48.82 -1.59
C THR A 37 1.29 -47.43 -1.55
N PRO A 38 1.00 -46.59 -0.54
CA PRO A 38 1.60 -45.28 -0.46
C PRO A 38 3.11 -45.49 -0.48
N THR A 39 3.75 -45.09 -1.58
CA THR A 39 5.20 -44.99 -1.61
C THR A 39 5.54 -44.04 -0.48
N GLN A 40 6.12 -44.55 0.60
CA GLN A 40 6.61 -43.71 1.67
C GLN A 40 7.55 -42.70 1.01
N ARG A 41 7.12 -41.44 0.97
CA ARG A 41 8.01 -40.34 0.61
C ARG A 41 9.20 -40.48 1.54
N PRO A 42 10.45 -40.45 1.03
CA PRO A 42 11.61 -40.30 1.89
C PRO A 42 11.31 -39.17 2.88
N SER A 43 11.56 -39.38 4.17
CA SER A 43 11.47 -38.30 5.16
C SER A 43 12.39 -37.20 4.66
N VAL A 44 11.82 -36.13 4.12
CA VAL A 44 12.58 -34.92 3.78
C VAL A 44 13.23 -34.51 5.10
N PRO A 45 14.56 -34.30 5.15
CA PRO A 45 15.21 -33.83 6.35
C PRO A 45 14.42 -32.64 6.89
N GLN A 46 13.88 -32.77 8.09
CA GLN A 46 13.18 -31.68 8.75
C GLN A 46 14.25 -30.62 9.03
N ASN A 47 14.15 -29.51 8.31
CA ASN A 47 15.03 -28.38 8.53
C ASN A 47 14.31 -27.44 9.49
N ASP A 48 14.68 -27.50 10.77
CA ASP A 48 14.08 -26.71 11.84
C ASP A 48 14.08 -25.20 11.53
N ASN A 49 15.04 -24.71 10.73
CA ASN A 49 15.10 -23.31 10.30
C ASN A 49 13.98 -22.99 9.30
N VAL A 50 13.64 -23.92 8.41
CA VAL A 50 12.51 -23.77 7.47
C VAL A 50 11.18 -23.81 8.23
N GLU A 51 11.06 -24.68 9.24
CA GLU A 51 9.86 -24.76 10.09
C GLU A 51 9.63 -23.46 10.87
N ALA A 52 10.70 -22.87 11.42
CA ALA A 52 10.66 -21.56 12.08
C ALA A 52 10.16 -20.45 11.15
N LEU A 53 10.70 -20.37 9.92
CA LEU A 53 10.30 -19.37 8.92
C LEU A 53 8.84 -19.56 8.47
N ASN A 54 8.42 -20.81 8.21
CA ASN A 54 7.05 -21.12 7.85
C ASN A 54 6.06 -20.77 8.97
N SER A 55 6.47 -20.96 10.24
CA SER A 55 5.63 -20.61 11.40
C SER A 55 5.45 -19.09 11.51
N ALA A 56 6.52 -18.31 11.33
CA ALA A 56 6.41 -16.85 11.29
C ALA A 56 5.56 -16.37 10.11
N GLN A 57 5.73 -16.97 8.93
CA GLN A 57 4.90 -16.65 7.77
C GLN A 57 3.43 -16.99 8.00
N ALA A 58 3.12 -18.16 8.57
CA ALA A 58 1.74 -18.56 8.85
C ALA A 58 1.07 -17.64 9.88
N ALA A 59 1.82 -17.18 10.90
CA ALA A 59 1.31 -16.23 11.90
C ALA A 59 1.00 -14.84 11.31
N LEU A 60 1.63 -14.48 10.19
CA LEU A 60 1.51 -13.16 9.57
C LEU A 60 0.73 -13.18 8.24
N ALA A 61 0.25 -14.36 7.82
CA ALA A 61 -0.39 -14.54 6.52
C ALA A 61 -1.74 -13.82 6.39
N GLU A 62 -2.41 -13.57 7.52
CA GLU A 62 -3.73 -12.94 7.57
C GLU A 62 -3.65 -11.41 7.66
N VAL A 63 -2.45 -10.84 7.75
CA VAL A 63 -2.28 -9.40 7.93
C VAL A 63 -2.32 -8.70 6.57
N GLU A 64 -3.17 -7.69 6.44
CA GLU A 64 -3.23 -6.87 5.24
C GLU A 64 -2.10 -5.83 5.23
N PHE A 65 -1.51 -5.59 4.07
CA PHE A 65 -0.40 -4.65 3.95
C PHE A 65 -0.89 -3.21 3.76
N GLY A 66 -0.39 -2.31 4.60
CA GLY A 66 -0.64 -0.88 4.56
C GLY A 66 -1.47 -0.37 5.74
N PHE A 67 -1.88 0.89 5.70
CA PHE A 67 -2.66 1.55 6.75
C PHE A 67 -4.14 1.77 6.38
N ALA A 68 -4.59 1.30 5.22
CA ALA A 68 -5.94 1.54 4.70
C ALA A 68 -7.05 0.97 5.59
N PRO A 69 -7.07 -0.32 5.96
CA PRO A 69 -8.14 -0.80 6.84
C PRO A 69 -8.11 -0.18 8.25
N LEU A 70 -6.93 0.14 8.80
CA LEU A 70 -6.86 0.94 10.03
C LEU A 70 -7.49 2.33 9.81
N LEU A 71 -7.21 2.98 8.68
CA LEU A 71 -7.84 4.25 8.30
C LEU A 71 -9.36 4.11 8.15
N MET A 72 -9.92 2.93 7.90
CA MET A 72 -11.36 2.71 7.84
C MET A 72 -12.02 2.58 9.23
N GLU A 73 -11.28 2.27 10.29
CA GLU A 73 -11.83 2.09 11.65
C GLU A 73 -12.45 3.38 12.21
N GLU A 74 -13.68 3.32 12.73
CA GLU A 74 -14.44 4.50 13.21
C GLU A 74 -13.66 5.38 14.21
N SER A 75 -12.83 4.76 15.03
CA SER A 75 -12.02 5.40 16.06
C SER A 75 -10.69 6.00 15.57
N ALA A 76 -10.33 5.76 14.30
CA ALA A 76 -9.18 6.39 13.68
C ALA A 76 -9.40 7.89 13.50
N LYS A 77 -8.34 8.67 13.68
CA LYS A 77 -8.34 10.13 13.56
C LYS A 77 -7.02 10.61 12.98
N ILE A 78 -7.03 11.76 12.30
CA ILE A 78 -5.82 12.42 11.85
C ILE A 78 -5.70 13.72 12.63
N THR A 79 -4.69 13.82 13.47
CA THR A 79 -4.49 14.95 14.38
C THR A 79 -3.40 15.88 13.86
N LEU A 80 -3.52 17.17 14.19
CA LEU A 80 -2.47 18.15 13.98
C LEU A 80 -1.64 18.34 15.25
N GLU A 81 -0.33 18.11 15.16
CA GLU A 81 0.63 18.31 16.22
C GLU A 81 1.50 19.54 15.91
N SER A 82 1.40 20.58 16.73
CA SER A 82 2.29 21.75 16.60
C SER A 82 3.69 21.43 17.13
N GLY A 83 4.72 21.65 16.33
CA GLY A 83 6.12 21.47 16.71
C GLY A 83 7.00 22.68 16.36
N THR A 84 8.22 22.71 16.89
CA THR A 84 9.20 23.78 16.58
C THR A 84 9.61 23.82 15.11
N ALA A 85 9.39 22.73 14.37
CA ALA A 85 9.67 22.60 12.93
C ALA A 85 8.44 22.87 12.05
N GLY A 86 7.32 23.31 12.64
CA GLY A 86 6.03 23.45 11.98
C GLY A 86 5.00 22.45 12.47
N GLU A 87 3.84 22.46 11.84
CA GLU A 87 2.75 21.54 12.15
C GLU A 87 2.96 20.18 11.47
N LYS A 88 2.66 19.11 12.20
CA LYS A 88 2.71 17.74 11.72
C LYS A 88 1.33 17.11 11.72
N THR A 89 1.05 16.33 10.71
CA THR A 89 -0.17 15.53 10.64
C THR A 89 0.14 14.12 11.04
N ARG A 90 -0.69 13.54 11.90
CA ARG A 90 -0.49 12.20 12.40
C ARG A 90 -1.77 11.41 12.34
N LEU A 91 -1.71 10.23 11.75
CA LEU A 91 -2.80 9.28 11.75
C LEU A 91 -2.74 8.45 13.03
N VAL A 92 -3.67 8.71 13.94
CA VAL A 92 -3.80 8.12 15.27
C VAL A 92 -4.97 7.13 15.28
N TYR A 93 -4.73 5.95 15.80
CA TYR A 93 -5.72 4.86 15.88
C TYR A 93 -6.08 4.57 17.34
N PRO A 94 -7.06 3.69 17.61
CA PRO A 94 -7.16 3.04 18.91
C PRO A 94 -5.82 2.54 19.40
N GLU A 95 -5.67 2.49 20.73
CA GLU A 95 -4.52 1.87 21.34
C GLU A 95 -4.32 0.46 20.76
N GLN A 96 -3.29 0.31 19.94
CA GLN A 96 -2.96 -0.96 19.32
C GLN A 96 -2.23 -1.84 20.34
N SER A 97 -2.47 -3.15 20.23
CA SER A 97 -1.77 -4.14 21.04
C SER A 97 -0.26 -4.05 20.84
N ALA A 98 0.48 -4.38 21.89
CA ALA A 98 1.92 -4.58 21.78
C ALA A 98 2.25 -5.88 21.02
N ASP A 99 1.28 -6.78 20.84
CA ASP A 99 1.40 -7.93 19.98
C ASP A 99 1.15 -7.51 18.51
N PRO A 100 2.20 -7.50 17.66
CA PRO A 100 2.06 -7.08 16.26
C PRO A 100 1.17 -8.01 15.42
N THR A 101 0.91 -9.24 15.91
CA THR A 101 0.04 -10.21 15.23
C THR A 101 -1.45 -9.90 15.40
N GLU A 102 -1.80 -9.03 16.35
CA GLU A 102 -3.17 -8.56 16.56
C GLU A 102 -3.52 -7.36 15.67
N TRP A 103 -2.58 -6.88 14.86
CA TRP A 103 -2.80 -5.78 13.94
C TRP A 103 -3.51 -6.29 12.69
N SER A 104 -4.67 -5.70 12.38
CA SER A 104 -5.42 -6.01 11.16
C SER A 104 -4.62 -5.66 9.91
N THR A 105 -3.87 -4.56 9.96
CA THR A 105 -2.94 -4.16 8.90
C THR A 105 -1.61 -3.64 9.40
N VAL A 106 -0.59 -3.81 8.58
CA VAL A 106 0.79 -3.44 8.92
C VAL A 106 1.54 -2.92 7.71
N ASP A 107 2.44 -1.98 7.94
CA ASP A 107 3.45 -1.65 6.93
C ASP A 107 4.66 -2.59 7.06
N SER A 108 5.66 -2.36 6.20
CA SER A 108 6.87 -3.18 6.20
C SER A 108 7.64 -3.18 7.54
N PHE A 109 7.62 -2.06 8.28
CA PHE A 109 8.27 -2.00 9.59
C PHE A 109 7.56 -2.89 10.60
N VAL A 110 6.24 -2.77 10.72
CA VAL A 110 5.48 -3.55 11.70
C VAL A 110 5.54 -5.04 11.35
N SER A 111 5.48 -5.42 10.07
CA SER A 111 5.74 -6.80 9.62
C SER A 111 7.11 -7.33 10.04
N ALA A 112 8.16 -6.54 9.83
CA ALA A 112 9.52 -6.93 10.17
C ALA A 112 9.69 -7.05 11.71
N TYR A 113 9.07 -6.14 12.47
CA TYR A 113 9.02 -6.20 13.93
C TYR A 113 8.27 -7.43 14.43
N ALA A 114 7.13 -7.76 13.86
CA ALA A 114 6.33 -8.95 14.18
C ALA A 114 7.15 -10.23 13.96
N THR A 115 7.78 -10.34 12.80
CA THR A 115 8.67 -11.45 12.45
C THR A 115 9.77 -11.61 13.50
N ARG A 116 10.38 -10.49 13.90
CA ARG A 116 11.40 -10.47 14.94
C ARG A 116 10.85 -10.95 16.28
N HIS A 117 9.69 -10.47 16.70
CA HIS A 117 9.07 -10.87 17.96
C HIS A 117 8.83 -12.38 18.00
N ILE A 118 8.22 -12.94 16.95
CA ILE A 118 7.92 -14.37 16.81
C ILE A 118 9.20 -15.22 16.79
N LEU A 119 10.18 -14.84 15.96
CA LEU A 119 11.37 -15.67 15.76
C LEU A 119 12.35 -15.60 16.93
N ARG A 120 12.37 -14.51 17.72
CA ARG A 120 13.26 -14.40 18.89
C ARG A 120 12.95 -15.39 20.00
N THR A 121 11.73 -15.93 20.06
CA THR A 121 11.36 -16.93 21.07
C THR A 121 11.71 -18.35 20.65
N MET A 122 12.19 -18.57 19.42
CA MET A 122 12.49 -19.90 18.89
C MET A 122 13.91 -20.36 19.26
N PRO A 123 14.11 -21.63 19.64
CA PRO A 123 15.39 -22.13 20.18
C PRO A 123 16.52 -22.21 19.14
N ASN A 124 16.19 -22.31 17.87
CA ASN A 124 17.16 -22.38 16.77
C ASN A 124 17.51 -21.01 16.18
N VAL A 125 16.94 -19.91 16.69
CA VAL A 125 17.23 -18.55 16.23
C VAL A 125 18.20 -17.90 17.20
N SER A 126 19.38 -17.49 16.70
CA SER A 126 20.41 -16.86 17.53
C SER A 126 20.30 -15.34 17.55
N ARG A 127 19.85 -14.73 16.45
CA ARG A 127 19.69 -13.27 16.34
C ARG A 127 18.64 -12.93 15.28
N VAL A 128 17.87 -11.87 15.56
CA VAL A 128 17.04 -11.19 14.57
C VAL A 128 17.31 -9.68 14.61
N ALA A 129 17.69 -9.12 13.47
CA ALA A 129 17.90 -7.69 13.26
C ALA A 129 16.89 -7.16 12.23
N LEU A 130 16.56 -5.87 12.28
CA LEU A 130 15.75 -5.23 11.24
C LEU A 130 16.67 -4.42 10.34
N GLY A 131 16.55 -4.62 9.03
CA GLY A 131 17.22 -3.78 8.04
C GLY A 131 16.23 -2.81 7.44
N SER A 132 16.64 -1.56 7.21
CA SER A 132 15.88 -0.61 6.38
C SER A 132 16.56 -0.38 5.03
N PHE A 133 15.75 -0.18 3.98
CA PHE A 133 16.17 0.05 2.61
C PHE A 133 15.42 1.24 2.06
N GLY A 134 16.13 2.15 1.44
CA GLY A 134 15.57 3.15 0.57
C GLY A 134 15.27 2.56 -0.81
N VAL A 135 13.99 2.50 -1.17
CA VAL A 135 13.58 2.21 -2.54
C VAL A 135 13.37 3.54 -3.25
N SER A 136 14.34 3.90 -4.09
CA SER A 136 14.21 5.05 -4.97
C SER A 136 13.12 4.81 -6.01
N ALA A 137 12.08 5.65 -5.98
CA ALA A 137 11.09 5.75 -7.04
C ALA A 137 11.24 7.11 -7.74
N SER A 138 11.38 7.09 -9.07
CA SER A 138 11.36 8.33 -9.86
C SER A 138 9.93 8.81 -10.04
N VAL A 139 9.62 10.02 -9.59
CA VAL A 139 8.31 10.66 -9.69
C VAL A 139 8.47 12.00 -10.38
N GLY A 140 8.02 12.09 -11.64
CA GLY A 140 8.27 13.28 -12.45
C GLY A 140 9.77 13.57 -12.57
N SER A 141 10.22 14.72 -12.06
CA SER A 141 11.63 15.12 -12.00
C SER A 141 12.32 14.81 -10.67
N GLU A 142 11.60 14.30 -9.67
CA GLU A 142 12.13 14.07 -8.33
C GLU A 142 12.35 12.57 -8.05
N ALA A 143 13.45 12.27 -7.37
CA ALA A 143 13.69 10.93 -6.83
C ALA A 143 13.19 10.93 -5.39
N GLU A 144 12.16 10.15 -5.12
CA GLU A 144 11.68 9.96 -3.76
C GLU A 144 12.18 8.63 -3.21
N ASN A 145 12.45 8.63 -1.90
CA ASN A 145 12.93 7.44 -1.21
C ASN A 145 11.82 6.86 -0.35
N ILE A 146 11.31 5.69 -0.74
CA ILE A 146 10.32 4.95 0.05
C ILE A 146 11.07 3.99 0.97
N GLU A 147 10.92 4.16 2.28
CA GLU A 147 11.60 3.30 3.24
C GLU A 147 10.85 1.96 3.39
N HIS A 148 11.59 0.86 3.22
CA HIS A 148 11.11 -0.49 3.42
C HIS A 148 11.92 -1.19 4.51
N PHE A 149 11.29 -2.14 5.21
CA PHE A 149 11.93 -2.90 6.28
C PHE A 149 11.76 -4.40 6.06
N ALA A 150 12.77 -5.17 6.49
CA ALA A 150 12.74 -6.62 6.52
C ALA A 150 13.55 -7.17 7.72
N ALA A 151 13.34 -8.43 8.05
CA ALA A 151 14.01 -9.09 9.18
C ALA A 151 15.19 -9.96 8.71
N TRP A 152 16.37 -9.73 9.28
CA TRP A 152 17.58 -10.54 9.08
C TRP A 152 17.73 -11.54 10.21
N ILE A 153 17.67 -12.82 9.88
CA ILE A 153 17.73 -13.92 10.84
C ILE A 153 19.09 -14.59 10.75
N THR A 154 19.71 -14.80 11.91
CA THR A 154 20.84 -15.72 12.05
C THR A 154 20.38 -16.87 12.93
N PHE A 155 20.51 -18.10 12.44
CA PHE A 155 20.18 -19.31 13.17
C PHE A 155 21.36 -19.78 14.03
N SER A 156 21.12 -20.72 14.95
CA SER A 156 22.14 -21.27 15.86
C SER A 156 23.24 -22.03 15.12
N ASP A 157 22.93 -22.59 13.94
CA ASP A 157 23.89 -23.23 13.03
C ASP A 157 24.70 -22.22 12.18
N ARG A 158 24.50 -20.91 12.41
CA ARG A 158 25.05 -19.77 11.66
C ARG A 158 24.55 -19.60 10.24
N SER A 159 23.59 -20.42 9.79
CA SER A 159 22.85 -20.13 8.56
C SER A 159 22.08 -18.81 8.73
N ARG A 160 21.76 -18.18 7.60
CA ARG A 160 21.10 -16.87 7.57
C ARG A 160 19.89 -16.91 6.65
N ALA A 161 18.87 -16.16 7.04
CA ALA A 161 17.71 -15.92 6.20
C ALA A 161 17.33 -14.43 6.26
N VAL A 162 16.57 -14.01 5.27
CA VAL A 162 15.92 -12.69 5.25
C VAL A 162 14.44 -12.94 5.04
N VAL A 163 13.61 -12.31 5.86
CA VAL A 163 12.15 -12.38 5.76
C VAL A 163 11.64 -10.99 5.36
N ASP A 164 11.10 -10.92 4.16
CA ASP A 164 10.43 -9.77 3.57
C ASP A 164 8.98 -10.17 3.33
N LEU A 165 8.08 -9.58 4.10
CA LEU A 165 6.65 -9.88 4.07
C LEU A 165 5.87 -8.86 3.25
N THR A 166 6.56 -7.96 2.56
CA THR A 166 5.86 -6.98 1.73
C THR A 166 5.26 -7.69 0.51
N PRO A 167 3.99 -7.41 0.15
CA PRO A 167 3.42 -7.92 -1.11
C PRO A 167 4.11 -7.31 -2.34
N LEU A 168 4.93 -6.29 -2.12
CA LEU A 168 5.73 -5.61 -3.13
C LEU A 168 6.93 -6.44 -3.58
N SER A 169 7.43 -7.34 -2.72
CA SER A 169 8.48 -8.27 -3.12
C SER A 169 8.72 -9.42 -2.12
N THR A 170 8.76 -10.65 -2.62
CA THR A 170 9.12 -11.83 -1.82
C THR A 170 10.63 -12.03 -1.65
N ASN A 171 11.48 -11.23 -2.32
CA ASN A 171 12.94 -11.45 -2.37
C ASN A 171 13.78 -10.18 -2.48
N PHE A 172 13.18 -9.00 -2.29
CA PHE A 172 13.90 -7.74 -2.48
C PHE A 172 14.98 -7.60 -1.43
N ALA A 173 14.61 -7.68 -0.16
CA ALA A 173 15.51 -7.63 0.97
C ALA A 173 16.73 -8.56 0.86
N ALA A 174 16.54 -9.79 0.37
CA ALA A 174 17.62 -10.77 0.22
C ALA A 174 18.71 -10.36 -0.80
N ARG A 175 18.42 -9.41 -1.68
CA ARG A 175 19.31 -8.98 -2.78
C ARG A 175 19.93 -7.61 -2.58
N HIS A 176 19.50 -6.89 -1.55
CA HIS A 176 19.90 -5.51 -1.30
C HIS A 176 20.60 -5.41 0.05
N THR A 177 21.63 -4.58 0.09
CA THR A 177 22.29 -4.23 1.34
C THR A 177 21.42 -3.18 2.03
N PRO A 178 21.08 -3.36 3.32
CA PRO A 178 20.35 -2.34 4.08
C PRO A 178 21.17 -1.07 4.21
N ASP A 179 20.48 0.06 4.13
CA ASP A 179 21.06 1.37 4.43
C ASP A 179 21.37 1.49 5.92
N SER A 180 20.52 0.89 6.75
CA SER A 180 20.69 0.83 8.21
C SER A 180 20.30 -0.54 8.76
N MET A 181 21.06 -1.00 9.75
CA MET A 181 20.78 -2.22 10.50
C MET A 181 20.45 -1.90 11.95
N MET A 182 19.20 -2.12 12.33
CA MET A 182 18.70 -1.93 13.68
C MET A 182 18.82 -3.24 14.44
N THR A 183 19.65 -3.23 15.48
CA THR A 183 19.96 -4.46 16.23
C THR A 183 19.71 -4.34 17.72
N GLU A 184 19.55 -3.11 18.21
CA GLU A 184 19.32 -2.80 19.61
C GLU A 184 17.82 -2.73 19.89
N ASP A 185 17.37 -3.48 20.91
CA ASP A 185 15.95 -3.55 21.31
C ASP A 185 15.38 -2.15 21.57
N ILE A 186 16.12 -1.30 22.27
CA ILE A 186 15.67 0.04 22.65
C ILE A 186 15.35 0.94 21.45
N VAL A 187 16.13 0.84 20.36
CA VAL A 187 15.90 1.63 19.14
C VAL A 187 14.66 1.12 18.43
N ILE A 188 14.53 -0.20 18.28
CA ILE A 188 13.42 -0.84 17.59
C ILE A 188 12.11 -0.60 18.36
N ASP A 189 12.11 -0.81 19.67
CA ASP A 189 10.95 -0.62 20.54
C ASP A 189 10.55 0.86 20.62
N GLY A 190 11.50 1.79 20.52
CA GLY A 190 11.24 3.22 20.39
C GLY A 190 10.43 3.55 19.12
N ILE A 191 10.91 3.10 17.95
CA ILE A 191 10.20 3.31 16.67
C ILE A 191 8.82 2.66 16.69
N PHE A 192 8.70 1.45 17.27
CA PHE A 192 7.42 0.77 17.42
C PHE A 192 6.46 1.55 18.33
N THR A 193 6.96 2.07 19.47
CA THR A 193 6.17 2.91 20.38
C THR A 193 5.67 4.17 19.68
N ASP A 194 6.55 4.85 18.93
CA ASP A 194 6.18 6.04 18.18
C ASP A 194 5.06 5.75 17.17
N ARG A 195 5.16 4.62 16.45
CA ARG A 195 4.13 4.18 15.49
C ARG A 195 2.82 3.78 16.15
N ARG A 196 2.85 3.19 17.34
CA ARG A 196 1.65 2.86 18.13
C ARG A 196 0.87 4.11 18.54
N THR A 197 1.55 5.25 18.71
CA THR A 197 0.91 6.54 18.97
C THR A 197 0.40 7.25 17.71
N GLY A 198 0.72 6.71 16.53
CA GLY A 198 0.28 7.19 15.24
C GLY A 198 1.43 7.39 14.24
N VAL A 199 1.09 7.45 12.96
CA VAL A 199 2.07 7.57 11.87
C VAL A 199 2.03 8.96 11.23
N ASP A 200 3.21 9.53 10.94
CA ASP A 200 3.34 10.88 10.36
C ASP A 200 2.84 10.89 8.91
N LEU A 201 1.87 11.74 8.59
CA LEU A 201 1.33 11.91 7.24
C LEU A 201 1.95 13.09 6.47
N ASN A 202 2.93 13.80 7.05
CA ASN A 202 3.71 14.81 6.32
C ASN A 202 4.70 14.20 5.32
N THR A 203 4.85 12.88 5.31
CA THR A 203 5.60 12.09 4.34
C THR A 203 4.69 11.04 3.71
N TRP A 204 5.13 10.42 2.62
CA TRP A 204 4.32 9.40 1.95
C TRP A 204 4.22 8.14 2.80
N GLN A 205 2.99 7.82 3.22
CA GLN A 205 2.68 6.63 4.01
C GLN A 205 2.01 5.55 3.16
N PRO A 206 2.36 4.27 3.33
CA PRO A 206 1.73 3.16 2.65
C PRO A 206 0.27 2.98 3.08
N MET A 207 -0.66 3.18 2.16
CA MET A 207 -2.08 2.96 2.43
C MET A 207 -2.49 1.54 2.09
N SER A 208 -2.27 1.11 0.85
CA SER A 208 -2.70 -0.21 0.40
C SER A 208 -1.88 -0.68 -0.80
N VAL A 209 -1.92 -1.98 -1.06
CA VAL A 209 -1.49 -2.58 -2.32
C VAL A 209 -2.69 -3.28 -2.94
N VAL A 210 -3.09 -2.83 -4.12
CA VAL A 210 -4.28 -3.36 -4.81
C VAL A 210 -3.87 -4.02 -6.12
N GLU A 211 -4.58 -5.08 -6.48
CA GLU A 211 -4.42 -5.77 -7.76
C GLU A 211 -5.57 -5.38 -8.70
N GLN A 212 -5.23 -4.90 -9.90
CA GLN A 212 -6.19 -4.67 -10.97
C GLN A 212 -5.61 -5.17 -12.29
N ASP A 213 -6.37 -6.00 -12.99
CA ASP A 213 -5.98 -6.59 -14.28
C ASP A 213 -4.61 -7.28 -14.23
N ASN A 214 -4.35 -8.03 -13.15
CA ASN A 214 -3.10 -8.77 -12.91
C ASN A 214 -1.86 -7.87 -12.79
N GLN A 215 -2.07 -6.58 -12.48
CA GLN A 215 -1.04 -5.61 -12.18
C GLN A 215 -1.23 -5.08 -10.75
N LEU A 216 -0.14 -4.98 -10.00
CA LEU A 216 -0.15 -4.41 -8.65
C LEU A 216 -0.01 -2.89 -8.71
N TYR A 217 -0.71 -2.23 -7.79
CA TYR A 217 -0.66 -0.81 -7.57
C TYR A 217 -0.38 -0.54 -6.10
N TYR A 218 0.60 0.33 -5.85
CA TYR A 218 0.96 0.73 -4.50
C TYR A 218 0.43 2.13 -4.24
N LEU A 219 -0.47 2.23 -3.27
CA LEU A 219 -1.14 3.46 -2.88
C LEU A 219 -0.45 4.06 -1.68
N LEU A 220 -0.08 5.33 -1.80
CA LEU A 220 0.59 6.12 -0.78
C LEU A 220 -0.24 7.37 -0.48
N ALA A 221 -0.36 7.76 0.78
CA ALA A 221 -1.01 9.00 1.18
C ALA A 221 -0.04 9.99 1.80
N LYS A 222 -0.36 11.28 1.68
CA LYS A 222 0.33 12.37 2.34
C LYS A 222 -0.66 13.50 2.61
N VAL A 223 -0.54 14.14 3.76
CA VAL A 223 -1.25 15.37 4.10
C VAL A 223 -0.21 16.46 4.32
N THR A 224 -0.25 17.49 3.49
CA THR A 224 0.63 18.66 3.64
C THR A 224 -0.15 19.79 4.26
N VAL A 225 0.43 20.42 5.28
CA VAL A 225 -0.19 21.51 6.01
C VAL A 225 0.64 22.78 5.80
N SER A 226 0.06 23.73 5.09
CA SER A 226 0.59 25.08 4.86
C SER A 226 -0.25 26.09 5.64
N PHE A 227 0.24 27.31 5.86
CA PHE A 227 -0.45 28.30 6.70
C PHE A 227 -1.91 28.57 6.26
N ASP A 228 -2.15 28.61 4.96
CA ASP A 228 -3.42 28.97 4.31
C ASP A 228 -4.15 27.78 3.68
N GLU A 229 -3.52 26.61 3.59
CA GLU A 229 -4.05 25.48 2.83
C GLU A 229 -3.72 24.13 3.47
N TYR A 230 -4.65 23.18 3.32
CA TYR A 230 -4.42 21.76 3.47
C TYR A 230 -4.38 21.10 2.10
N VAL A 231 -3.39 20.23 1.87
CA VAL A 231 -3.30 19.45 0.63
C VAL A 231 -3.34 17.97 0.98
N PHE A 232 -4.44 17.33 0.64
CA PHE A 232 -4.62 15.88 0.77
C PHE A 232 -4.21 15.20 -0.53
N SER A 233 -3.27 14.27 -0.43
CA SER A 233 -2.70 13.63 -1.62
C SER A 233 -2.79 12.12 -1.52
N LEU A 234 -3.30 11.49 -2.56
CA LEU A 234 -3.24 10.05 -2.77
C LEU A 234 -2.45 9.78 -4.04
N ARG A 235 -1.33 9.06 -3.89
CA ARG A 235 -0.46 8.69 -4.99
C ARG A 235 -0.58 7.21 -5.26
N MET A 236 -0.54 6.85 -6.53
CA MET A 236 -0.62 5.46 -6.96
C MET A 236 0.49 5.13 -7.93
N HIS A 237 1.26 4.10 -7.62
CA HIS A 237 2.33 3.58 -8.46
C HIS A 237 2.00 2.22 -9.06
N PRO A 238 2.17 2.04 -10.38
CA PRO A 238 2.29 0.71 -10.96
C PRO A 238 3.53 0.00 -10.43
N VAL A 239 3.34 -1.18 -9.83
CA VAL A 239 4.43 -2.00 -9.29
C VAL A 239 4.60 -3.25 -10.13
N LYS A 240 5.83 -3.50 -10.56
CA LYS A 240 6.27 -4.84 -10.93
C LYS A 240 6.95 -5.45 -9.70
N PRO A 241 6.34 -6.45 -9.03
CA PRO A 241 6.98 -7.09 -7.90
C PRO A 241 8.30 -7.74 -8.32
N ALA A 242 9.26 -7.82 -7.40
CA ALA A 242 10.54 -8.43 -7.72
C ALA A 242 10.38 -9.94 -7.96
N ASP A 243 11.25 -10.49 -8.78
CA ASP A 243 11.36 -11.92 -9.00
C ASP A 243 12.85 -12.38 -8.88
N PRO A 244 13.13 -13.68 -9.02
CA PRO A 244 14.50 -14.18 -8.92
C PRO A 244 15.48 -13.64 -9.99
N MET A 245 15.02 -12.93 -11.02
CA MET A 245 15.83 -12.40 -12.11
C MET A 245 15.80 -10.88 -12.17
N GLU A 246 14.73 -10.24 -11.70
CA GLU A 246 14.52 -8.80 -11.81
C GLU A 246 14.19 -8.14 -10.47
N PRO A 247 14.80 -6.97 -10.16
CA PRO A 247 14.43 -6.22 -8.97
C PRO A 247 12.99 -5.68 -9.09
N MET A 248 12.41 -5.32 -7.95
CA MET A 248 11.14 -4.61 -7.91
C MET A 248 11.26 -3.32 -8.72
N GLN A 249 10.25 -3.01 -9.53
CA GLN A 249 10.18 -1.76 -10.28
C GLN A 249 8.94 -1.00 -9.89
N ILE A 250 9.13 0.19 -9.33
CA ILE A 250 8.07 1.16 -9.08
C ILE A 250 8.13 2.17 -10.23
N ARG A 251 7.09 2.18 -11.06
CA ARG A 251 7.03 3.10 -12.21
C ARG A 251 6.45 4.44 -11.78
N PRO A 252 6.75 5.54 -12.51
CA PRO A 252 6.07 6.81 -12.32
C PRO A 252 4.55 6.61 -12.33
N GLY A 253 3.91 7.14 -11.29
CA GLY A 253 2.50 6.97 -11.02
C GLY A 253 1.66 8.17 -11.45
N ILE A 254 0.47 8.25 -10.87
CA ILE A 254 -0.32 9.49 -10.82
C ILE A 254 -0.47 9.94 -9.37
N ILE A 255 -0.64 11.24 -9.19
CA ILE A 255 -0.97 11.84 -7.90
C ILE A 255 -2.32 12.50 -8.06
N ALA A 256 -3.24 12.17 -7.17
CA ALA A 256 -4.47 12.93 -6.99
C ALA A 256 -4.27 13.84 -5.78
N THR A 257 -4.52 15.13 -5.95
CA THR A 257 -4.42 16.14 -4.90
C THR A 257 -5.73 16.89 -4.76
N ILE A 258 -6.08 17.20 -3.51
CA ILE A 258 -7.19 18.08 -3.17
C ILE A 258 -6.63 19.22 -2.32
N PRO A 259 -6.34 20.37 -2.96
CA PRO A 259 -6.03 21.61 -2.25
C PRO A 259 -7.32 22.18 -1.63
N ILE A 260 -7.28 22.52 -0.35
CA ILE A 260 -8.41 23.11 0.38
C ILE A 260 -7.89 24.26 1.22
N ALA A 261 -8.43 25.46 1.01
CA ALA A 261 -8.12 26.60 1.87
C ALA A 261 -8.53 26.31 3.32
N ARG A 262 -7.70 26.67 4.30
CA ARG A 262 -7.96 26.34 5.71
C ARG A 262 -9.28 26.91 6.23
N ASP A 263 -9.66 28.10 5.77
CA ASP A 263 -10.89 28.78 6.14
C ASP A 263 -12.14 28.17 5.47
N GLU A 264 -11.98 27.41 4.40
CA GLU A 264 -13.05 26.65 3.73
C GLU A 264 -13.13 25.19 4.17
N PHE A 265 -12.14 24.71 4.93
CA PHE A 265 -11.99 23.28 5.21
C PHE A 265 -13.16 22.68 5.99
N ALA A 266 -13.68 23.37 7.01
CA ALA A 266 -14.79 22.87 7.81
C ALA A 266 -16.05 22.63 6.94
N ASP A 267 -16.40 23.61 6.10
CA ASP A 267 -17.53 23.52 5.18
C ASP A 267 -17.30 22.42 4.13
N PHE A 268 -16.07 22.29 3.62
CA PHE A 268 -15.73 21.22 2.68
C PHE A 268 -15.84 19.83 3.32
N GLN A 269 -15.32 19.68 4.54
CA GLN A 269 -15.35 18.43 5.29
C GLN A 269 -16.79 17.99 5.58
N GLU A 270 -17.68 18.90 5.97
CA GLU A 270 -19.10 18.62 6.18
C GLU A 270 -19.77 18.12 4.90
N ARG A 271 -19.56 18.80 3.77
CA ARG A 271 -20.11 18.38 2.46
C ARG A 271 -19.61 16.99 2.04
N VAL A 272 -18.32 16.72 2.18
CA VAL A 272 -17.73 15.42 1.84
C VAL A 272 -18.26 14.32 2.77
N ALA A 273 -18.45 14.61 4.05
CA ALA A 273 -19.00 13.64 5.01
C ALA A 273 -20.45 13.26 4.68
N ASP A 274 -21.26 14.20 4.18
CA ASP A 274 -22.66 13.99 3.82
C ASP A 274 -22.87 13.16 2.54
N GLU A 275 -21.95 13.29 1.55
CA GLU A 275 -22.08 12.69 0.21
C GLU A 275 -21.35 11.34 0.05
N ASP A 276 -20.82 10.77 1.14
CA ASP A 276 -20.10 9.49 1.17
C ASP A 276 -18.88 9.43 0.20
N PRO A 277 -18.14 8.31 0.08
CA PRO A 277 -17.00 8.21 -0.85
C PRO A 277 -17.33 8.49 -2.33
N SER A 278 -18.60 8.46 -2.74
CA SER A 278 -18.99 8.74 -4.13
C SER A 278 -18.84 10.22 -4.52
N TYR A 279 -18.72 11.12 -3.54
CA TYR A 279 -18.48 12.57 -3.77
C TYR A 279 -17.43 12.83 -4.86
N PHE A 280 -16.30 12.14 -4.82
CA PHE A 280 -15.20 12.32 -5.77
C PHE A 280 -15.48 11.78 -7.18
N GLY A 281 -16.40 10.84 -7.31
CA GLY A 281 -16.90 10.38 -8.60
C GLY A 281 -17.84 11.39 -9.24
N ASP A 282 -18.64 12.07 -8.42
CA ASP A 282 -19.64 13.05 -8.86
C ASP A 282 -19.05 14.45 -9.08
N GLN A 283 -17.97 14.79 -8.35
CA GLN A 283 -17.24 16.06 -8.45
C GLN A 283 -15.78 15.83 -8.90
N PRO A 284 -15.54 15.38 -10.14
CA PRO A 284 -14.19 15.10 -10.62
C PRO A 284 -13.27 16.34 -10.64
N ASP A 285 -13.86 17.54 -10.75
CA ASP A 285 -13.13 18.81 -10.73
C ASP A 285 -12.58 19.18 -9.34
N ALA A 286 -13.03 18.51 -8.28
CA ALA A 286 -12.48 18.68 -6.93
C ALA A 286 -11.08 18.05 -6.79
N ILE A 287 -10.67 17.20 -7.74
CA ILE A 287 -9.39 16.50 -7.71
C ILE A 287 -8.50 17.00 -8.84
N THR A 288 -7.30 17.43 -8.48
CA THR A 288 -6.26 17.70 -9.46
C THR A 288 -5.42 16.44 -9.65
N PHE A 289 -5.27 16.00 -10.90
CA PHE A 289 -4.38 14.90 -11.24
C PHE A 289 -3.07 15.40 -11.81
N GLU A 290 -1.97 14.96 -11.21
CA GLU A 290 -0.62 15.16 -11.73
C GLU A 290 -0.09 13.86 -12.37
N GLY A 291 0.63 14.02 -13.48
CA GLY A 291 1.13 12.92 -14.30
C GLY A 291 0.30 12.70 -15.56
N SER A 292 0.45 11.52 -16.17
CA SER A 292 -0.31 11.12 -17.36
C SER A 292 -1.39 10.10 -16.98
N PRO A 293 -2.58 10.54 -16.52
CA PRO A 293 -3.65 9.63 -16.15
C PRO A 293 -4.08 8.81 -17.36
N THR A 294 -3.99 7.49 -17.23
CA THR A 294 -4.62 6.56 -18.16
C THR A 294 -6.01 6.22 -17.65
N GLN A 295 -6.88 5.71 -18.52
CA GLN A 295 -8.21 5.24 -18.10
C GLN A 295 -8.12 4.17 -17.00
N LEU A 296 -7.12 3.29 -17.08
CA LEU A 296 -6.86 2.27 -16.07
C LEU A 296 -6.49 2.90 -14.72
N LEU A 297 -5.56 3.86 -14.71
CA LEU A 297 -5.14 4.52 -13.48
C LEU A 297 -6.29 5.31 -12.85
N THR A 298 -7.09 5.99 -13.67
CA THR A 298 -8.29 6.70 -13.21
C THR A 298 -9.28 5.72 -12.58
N THR A 299 -9.49 4.55 -13.20
CA THR A 299 -10.40 3.52 -12.67
C THR A 299 -9.94 2.97 -11.33
N VAL A 300 -8.64 2.66 -11.19
CA VAL A 300 -8.09 2.17 -9.91
C VAL A 300 -8.22 3.25 -8.85
N PHE A 301 -7.92 4.51 -9.19
CA PHE A 301 -8.09 5.63 -8.27
C PHE A 301 -9.55 5.77 -7.80
N THR A 302 -10.52 5.82 -8.72
CA THR A 302 -11.95 5.96 -8.37
C THR A 302 -12.43 4.84 -7.44
N ARG A 303 -11.92 3.61 -7.59
CA ARG A 303 -12.26 2.49 -6.71
C ARG A 303 -11.65 2.58 -5.31
N ASN A 304 -10.65 3.43 -5.12
CA ASN A 304 -9.95 3.64 -3.85
C ASN A 304 -10.08 5.11 -3.39
N ALA A 305 -11.12 5.81 -3.87
CA ALA A 305 -11.39 7.20 -3.50
C ALA A 305 -11.88 7.33 -2.04
N ASP A 306 -12.37 6.25 -1.47
CA ASP A 306 -12.69 6.09 -0.06
C ASP A 306 -11.49 6.38 0.86
N LEU A 307 -10.26 6.05 0.44
CA LEU A 307 -9.06 6.41 1.20
C LEU A 307 -8.92 7.92 1.32
N LEU A 308 -9.12 8.64 0.23
CA LEU A 308 -9.05 10.11 0.22
C LEU A 308 -10.21 10.72 1.01
N TRP A 309 -11.40 10.13 0.91
CA TRP A 309 -12.56 10.48 1.71
C TRP A 309 -12.28 10.34 3.21
N HIS A 310 -11.70 9.22 3.64
CA HIS A 310 -11.32 8.99 5.03
C HIS A 310 -10.21 9.94 5.48
N LEU A 311 -9.21 10.24 4.64
CA LEU A 311 -8.17 11.21 4.97
C LEU A 311 -8.76 12.57 5.32
N ILE A 312 -9.77 13.02 4.56
CA ILE A 312 -10.42 14.32 4.76
C ILE A 312 -11.36 14.28 5.96
N THR A 313 -12.25 13.28 6.02
CA THR A 313 -13.30 13.21 7.07
C THR A 313 -12.75 12.89 8.46
N LYS A 314 -11.59 12.24 8.55
CA LYS A 314 -10.93 11.94 9.83
C LYS A 314 -9.94 13.01 10.28
N PHE A 315 -9.68 14.03 9.45
CA PHE A 315 -8.79 15.12 9.78
C PHE A 315 -9.39 16.07 10.81
N GLU A 316 -8.74 16.19 11.98
CA GLU A 316 -9.12 17.14 13.01
C GLU A 316 -8.66 18.55 12.61
N HIS A 317 -9.59 19.32 12.06
CA HIS A 317 -9.37 20.72 11.74
C HIS A 317 -8.99 21.51 12.99
N GLN A 318 -7.91 22.29 12.89
CA GLN A 318 -7.59 23.33 13.86
C GLN A 318 -7.68 24.67 13.14
N ALA A 319 -8.62 25.50 13.58
CA ALA A 319 -8.66 26.89 13.13
C ALA A 319 -7.28 27.53 13.39
N PRO A 320 -6.75 28.33 12.46
CA PRO A 320 -5.51 29.06 12.70
C PRO A 320 -5.62 29.84 14.01
N ASP A 321 -4.62 29.74 14.88
CA ASP A 321 -4.59 30.55 16.10
C ASP A 321 -4.62 32.04 15.70
N PRO A 322 -5.69 32.79 16.04
CA PRO A 322 -5.82 34.18 15.64
C PRO A 322 -4.72 35.08 16.22
N ASP A 323 -4.01 34.61 17.27
CA ASP A 323 -2.91 35.34 17.90
C ASP A 323 -1.55 35.08 17.21
N LEU A 324 -1.46 34.09 16.32
CA LEU A 324 -0.25 33.89 15.51
C LEU A 324 -0.21 34.93 14.39
N PRO A 325 0.90 35.69 14.25
CA PRO A 325 1.02 36.63 13.16
C PRO A 325 0.98 35.85 11.84
N THR A 326 0.08 36.27 10.94
CA THR A 326 0.10 35.81 9.54
C THR A 326 1.53 35.94 9.03
N PRO A 327 2.15 34.85 8.54
CA PRO A 327 3.51 34.93 8.02
C PRO A 327 3.53 36.01 6.94
N THR A 328 4.33 37.05 7.16
CA THR A 328 4.50 38.11 6.17
C THR A 328 4.94 37.45 4.87
N PRO A 329 4.18 37.58 3.76
CA PRO A 329 4.52 36.91 2.52
C PRO A 329 5.96 37.25 2.15
N MET A 330 6.78 36.21 1.92
CA MET A 330 8.15 36.42 1.51
C MET A 330 8.10 37.25 0.22
N PRO A 331 8.81 38.40 0.12
CA PRO A 331 8.75 39.22 -1.07
C PRO A 331 9.11 38.36 -2.26
N THR A 332 8.18 38.23 -3.22
CA THR A 332 8.42 37.50 -4.46
C THR A 332 9.72 38.03 -5.06
N ALA A 333 10.73 37.17 -5.18
CA ALA A 333 12.01 37.58 -5.74
C ALA A 333 11.74 38.20 -7.11
N THR A 334 12.01 39.50 -7.25
CA THR A 334 11.91 40.19 -8.54
C THR A 334 12.70 39.35 -9.54
N PRO A 335 12.09 38.92 -10.67
CA PRO A 335 12.77 38.09 -11.64
C PRO A 335 14.07 38.80 -12.03
N THR A 336 15.20 38.17 -11.70
CA THR A 336 16.50 38.68 -12.12
C THR A 336 16.49 38.62 -13.64
N LEU A 337 16.61 39.77 -14.29
CA LEU A 337 16.60 39.86 -15.75
C LEU A 337 17.64 38.87 -16.30
N THR A 338 17.17 37.85 -17.02
CA THR A 338 18.04 36.93 -17.75
C THR A 338 18.89 37.77 -18.70
N PRO A 339 20.24 37.71 -18.64
CA PRO A 339 21.07 38.46 -19.56
C PRO A 339 20.71 38.05 -20.98
N THR A 340 20.35 39.03 -21.82
CA THR A 340 20.10 38.82 -23.25
C THR A 340 21.28 38.06 -23.85
N PRO A 341 21.06 36.93 -24.56
CA PRO A 341 22.14 36.17 -25.16
C PRO A 341 22.92 37.09 -26.12
N THR A 342 24.20 37.31 -25.82
CA THR A 342 25.13 37.97 -26.74
C THR A 342 25.20 37.13 -28.01
N SER A 343 24.81 37.70 -29.15
CA SER A 343 24.87 37.02 -30.44
C SER A 343 26.29 36.49 -30.70
N THR A 344 26.43 35.16 -30.78
CA THR A 344 27.66 34.50 -31.20
C THR A 344 27.99 34.92 -32.64
N PRO A 345 29.19 35.46 -32.93
CA PRO A 345 29.55 35.86 -34.28
C PRO A 345 29.56 34.65 -35.21
N THR A 346 28.82 34.73 -36.31
CA THR A 346 28.79 33.72 -37.38
C THR A 346 30.19 33.57 -37.98
N PRO A 347 30.77 32.35 -38.03
CA PRO A 347 32.05 32.12 -38.67
C PRO A 347 31.95 32.43 -40.18
N ARG A 348 32.80 33.31 -40.69
CA ARG A 348 32.98 33.53 -42.13
C ARG A 348 33.55 32.24 -42.74
N SER A 349 32.81 31.66 -43.68
CA SER A 349 33.26 30.56 -44.52
C SER A 349 34.54 30.94 -45.27
N LEU A 350 35.58 30.10 -45.12
CA LEU A 350 36.82 30.16 -45.89
C LEU A 350 36.52 29.89 -47.39
N PRO A 351 37.18 30.60 -48.32
CA PRO A 351 37.03 30.36 -49.74
C PRO A 351 37.57 28.97 -50.12
N LEU A 352 36.79 28.25 -50.93
CA LEU A 352 37.14 26.95 -51.49
C LEU A 352 38.22 27.16 -52.57
N GLU A 353 39.46 26.72 -52.33
CA GLU A 353 40.45 26.57 -53.41
C GLU A 353 40.13 25.28 -54.18
N THR A 354 39.78 25.43 -55.47
CA THR A 354 39.68 24.32 -56.42
C THR A 354 41.01 24.14 -57.13
N SER A 355 41.58 22.94 -57.05
CA SER A 355 42.64 22.46 -57.95
C SER A 355 42.09 21.45 -58.95
#